data_AF-A0A5M4D644-F1
#
_entry.id   AF-A0A5M4D644-F1
#
_cell.length_a   1.000
_cell.length_b   1.000
_cell.length_c   1.000
_cell.angle_alpha   90.00
_cell.angle_beta   90.00
_cell.angle_gamma   90.00
#
_symmetry.space_group_name_H-M   'P 1'
#
loop_
_entity.id
_entity.type
_entity.pdbx_description
1 polymer ?
#
loop_
_entity_poly.entity_id
_entity_poly.type
_entity_poly.pdbx_seq_one_letter_code
_entity_poly.pdbx_strand_id
1 'polypeptide(L)'
;MKMLRAGMVLMWGLIVGLLAGCSKAPREYSRSSPENVLESAVLMVENKEATRLSELVYAENVQMRSLLNQVGLALGAMEELSRAVAEKFPEELAAMRAQIEADGGQSIVEQLTGRGGRAAADAGERFRELAKRIFADPYGWLSQHRDKLDVIYVADDSYGVMYDGEVLLQPWGLLIQQKEDGWYLMLPTNLPGARQILPDTEDEYMLWGSLFKTLENGVRDMTGDVRGGRTTSMNQLGQSAVEKFAIPAVMVMYAWGKHREAMQEAARNQPVQTQPVP
;
A
#
# COMPACT_ATOMS: atom_id res chain seq x y z
N MET A 1 -32.79 14.00 -57.60
CA MET A 1 -32.77 14.10 -56.11
C MET A 1 -32.99 12.75 -55.39
N LYS A 2 -32.42 11.63 -55.86
CA LYS A 2 -32.47 10.33 -55.14
C LYS A 2 -31.10 9.72 -54.81
N MET A 3 -30.00 10.22 -55.41
CA MET A 3 -28.66 9.67 -55.19
C MET A 3 -27.87 10.31 -54.03
N LEU A 4 -28.33 11.43 -53.46
CA LEU A 4 -27.61 12.10 -52.36
C LEU A 4 -27.90 11.50 -50.96
N ARG A 5 -28.90 10.63 -50.82
CA ARG A 5 -29.26 10.04 -49.50
C ARG A 5 -28.56 8.72 -49.18
N ALA A 6 -28.02 8.02 -50.18
CA ALA A 6 -27.36 6.73 -49.98
C ALA A 6 -25.90 6.86 -49.46
N GLY A 7 -25.20 7.94 -49.80
CA GLY A 7 -23.82 8.17 -49.33
C GLY A 7 -23.71 8.59 -47.86
N MET A 8 -24.77 9.15 -47.28
CA MET A 8 -24.76 9.68 -45.91
C MET A 8 -24.98 8.60 -44.84
N VAL A 9 -25.64 7.48 -45.17
CA VAL A 9 -25.88 6.36 -44.24
C VAL A 9 -24.64 5.46 -44.10
N LEU A 10 -23.88 5.28 -45.17
CA LEU A 10 -22.62 4.51 -45.14
C LEU A 10 -21.50 5.22 -44.35
N MET A 11 -21.50 6.55 -44.35
CA MET A 11 -20.52 7.34 -43.61
C MET A 11 -20.80 7.37 -42.09
N TRP A 12 -22.06 7.26 -41.68
CA TRP A 12 -22.44 7.18 -40.26
C TRP A 12 -22.19 5.79 -39.65
N GLY A 13 -22.34 4.70 -40.43
CA GLY A 13 -22.04 3.35 -39.96
C GLY A 13 -20.54 3.12 -39.65
N LEU A 14 -19.64 3.77 -40.38
CA LEU A 14 -18.20 3.64 -40.17
C LEU A 14 -17.69 4.40 -38.93
N ILE A 15 -18.36 5.49 -38.54
CA ILE A 15 -17.97 6.31 -37.38
C ILE A 15 -18.39 5.64 -36.06
N VAL A 16 -19.49 4.90 -36.04
CA VAL A 16 -19.95 4.17 -34.82
C VAL A 16 -19.07 2.95 -34.54
N GLY A 17 -18.48 2.31 -35.56
CA GLY A 17 -17.57 1.16 -35.39
C GLY A 17 -16.20 1.51 -34.78
N LEU A 18 -15.76 2.77 -34.86
CA LEU A 18 -14.47 3.23 -34.32
C LEU A 18 -14.56 3.74 -32.86
N LEU A 19 -15.78 3.86 -32.31
CA LEU A 19 -16.01 4.25 -30.90
C LEU A 19 -16.25 3.06 -29.97
N ALA A 20 -16.33 1.83 -30.50
CA ALA A 20 -16.11 0.62 -29.71
C ALA A 20 -14.62 0.47 -29.42
N GLY A 21 -14.01 1.50 -28.82
CA GLY A 21 -12.71 1.40 -28.21
C GLY A 21 -12.80 0.31 -27.16
N CYS A 22 -12.10 -0.80 -27.40
CA CYS A 22 -11.93 -1.90 -26.49
C CYS A 22 -11.26 -1.41 -25.19
N SER A 23 -12.01 -0.73 -24.31
CA SER A 23 -11.68 -0.76 -22.90
C SER A 23 -11.86 -2.22 -22.50
N LYS A 24 -10.75 -2.95 -22.41
CA LYS A 24 -10.75 -4.27 -21.77
C LYS A 24 -11.45 -4.06 -20.43
N ALA A 25 -12.50 -4.83 -20.18
CA ALA A 25 -13.15 -4.81 -18.87
C ALA A 25 -12.06 -4.93 -17.80
N PRO A 26 -12.16 -4.17 -16.70
CA PRO A 26 -11.19 -4.26 -15.61
C PRO A 26 -10.99 -5.73 -15.24
N ARG A 27 -9.73 -6.15 -15.11
CA ARG A 27 -9.45 -7.54 -14.72
C ARG A 27 -10.06 -7.77 -13.34
N GLU A 28 -10.86 -8.82 -13.21
CA GLU A 28 -11.44 -9.19 -11.92
C GLU A 28 -10.44 -10.04 -11.14
N TYR A 29 -10.31 -9.75 -9.84
CA TYR A 29 -9.48 -10.50 -8.91
C TYR A 29 -10.38 -11.23 -7.92
N SER A 30 -10.14 -12.52 -7.74
CA SER A 30 -11.03 -13.38 -6.95
C SER A 30 -10.83 -13.15 -5.45
N ARG A 31 -11.95 -13.05 -4.73
CA ARG A 31 -11.98 -13.04 -3.26
C ARG A 31 -12.94 -14.13 -2.74
N SER A 32 -13.13 -15.20 -3.52
CA SER A 32 -14.09 -16.24 -3.19
C SER A 32 -13.62 -17.23 -2.12
N SER A 33 -12.31 -17.27 -1.85
CA SER A 33 -11.69 -18.05 -0.77
C SER A 33 -10.51 -17.27 -0.16
N PRO A 34 -10.01 -17.65 1.03
CA PRO A 34 -8.83 -17.04 1.63
C PRO A 34 -7.57 -17.15 0.74
N GLU A 35 -7.36 -18.30 0.11
CA GLU A 35 -6.23 -18.55 -0.79
C GLU A 35 -6.30 -17.62 -2.01
N ASN A 36 -7.51 -17.42 -2.55
CA ASN A 36 -7.74 -16.52 -3.68
C ASN A 36 -7.42 -15.06 -3.34
N VAL A 37 -7.52 -14.64 -2.07
CA VAL A 37 -7.10 -13.29 -1.65
C VAL A 37 -5.58 -13.13 -1.78
N LEU A 38 -4.80 -14.13 -1.32
CA LEU A 38 -3.35 -14.11 -1.44
C LEU A 38 -2.92 -14.22 -2.91
N GLU A 39 -3.54 -15.11 -3.68
CA GLU A 39 -3.27 -15.25 -5.11
C GLU A 39 -3.58 -13.96 -5.87
N SER A 40 -4.71 -13.32 -5.57
CA SER A 40 -5.07 -12.02 -6.14
C SER A 40 -4.04 -10.93 -5.82
N ALA A 41 -3.49 -10.91 -4.61
CA ALA A 41 -2.44 -9.96 -4.25
C ALA A 41 -1.20 -10.14 -5.14
N VAL A 42 -0.77 -11.38 -5.33
CA VAL A 42 0.35 -11.73 -6.22
C VAL A 42 0.04 -11.30 -7.66
N LEU A 43 -1.14 -11.67 -8.17
CA LEU A 43 -1.55 -11.33 -9.53
C LEU A 43 -1.66 -9.82 -9.74
N MET A 44 -2.12 -9.04 -8.77
CA MET A 44 -2.16 -7.58 -8.85
C MET A 44 -0.75 -6.99 -9.04
N VAL A 45 0.23 -7.50 -8.30
CA VAL A 45 1.64 -7.09 -8.44
C VAL A 45 2.20 -7.51 -9.81
N GLU A 46 2.01 -8.77 -10.21
CA GLU A 46 2.50 -9.29 -11.50
C GLU A 46 1.90 -8.53 -12.69
N ASN A 47 0.63 -8.13 -12.57
CA ASN A 47 -0.10 -7.39 -13.60
C ASN A 47 0.18 -5.88 -13.58
N LYS A 48 1.03 -5.38 -12.68
CA LYS A 48 1.36 -3.96 -12.54
C LYS A 48 0.17 -3.10 -12.11
N GLU A 49 -0.66 -3.67 -11.25
CA GLU A 49 -1.88 -3.10 -10.71
C GLU A 49 -1.79 -2.97 -9.17
N ALA A 50 -0.59 -2.66 -8.64
CA ALA A 50 -0.37 -2.50 -7.19
C ALA A 50 -1.30 -1.46 -6.54
N THR A 51 -1.87 -0.52 -7.32
CA THR A 51 -2.90 0.41 -6.82
C THR A 51 -4.13 -0.28 -6.24
N ARG A 52 -4.38 -1.52 -6.67
CA ARG A 52 -5.57 -2.31 -6.30
C ARG A 52 -5.35 -3.20 -5.10
N LEU A 53 -4.12 -3.31 -4.57
CA LEU A 53 -3.82 -4.13 -3.39
C LEU A 53 -4.69 -3.74 -2.19
N SER A 54 -5.07 -2.46 -2.07
CA SER A 54 -5.94 -1.99 -1.00
C SER A 54 -7.40 -2.46 -1.12
N GLU A 55 -7.83 -2.96 -2.28
CA GLU A 55 -9.14 -3.60 -2.50
C GLU A 55 -9.26 -4.94 -1.75
N LEU A 56 -8.12 -5.59 -1.46
CA LEU A 56 -8.06 -6.84 -0.71
C LEU A 56 -8.14 -6.61 0.81
N VAL A 57 -7.95 -5.38 1.25
CA VAL A 57 -8.02 -5.00 2.67
C VAL A 57 -9.45 -4.59 3.01
N TYR A 58 -10.01 -5.14 4.09
CA TYR A 58 -11.32 -4.76 4.58
C TYR A 58 -11.32 -3.33 5.10
N ALA A 59 -12.39 -2.59 4.81
CA ALA A 59 -12.62 -1.26 5.33
C ALA A 59 -13.87 -1.28 6.21
N GLU A 60 -13.73 -0.87 7.47
CA GLU A 60 -14.83 -0.85 8.43
C GLU A 60 -15.85 0.27 8.14
N ASN A 61 -15.42 1.33 7.44
CA ASN A 61 -16.24 2.47 7.08
C ASN A 61 -15.74 3.16 5.81
N VAL A 62 -16.49 4.16 5.34
CA VAL A 62 -16.21 4.91 4.10
C VAL A 62 -14.90 5.70 4.21
N GLN A 63 -14.61 6.27 5.38
CA GLN A 63 -13.40 7.04 5.63
C GLN A 63 -12.15 6.15 5.53
N MET A 64 -12.20 4.96 6.13
CA MET A 64 -11.16 3.93 6.03
C MET A 64 -10.99 3.45 4.59
N ARG A 65 -12.08 3.25 3.84
CA ARG A 65 -11.99 2.92 2.41
C ARG A 65 -11.32 4.03 1.62
N SER A 66 -11.66 5.29 1.87
CA SER A 66 -11.03 6.45 1.23
C SER A 66 -9.52 6.50 1.51
N LEU A 67 -9.12 6.30 2.77
CA LEU A 67 -7.72 6.20 3.16
C LEU A 67 -7.01 5.05 2.44
N LEU A 68 -7.60 3.85 2.44
CA LEU A 68 -7.05 2.68 1.76
C LEU A 68 -6.90 2.90 0.25
N ASN A 69 -7.84 3.61 -0.39
CA ASN A 69 -7.71 3.98 -1.80
C ASN A 69 -6.50 4.90 -2.01
N GLN A 70 -6.27 5.87 -1.12
CA GLN A 70 -5.10 6.76 -1.18
C GLN A 70 -3.78 6.01 -0.92
N VAL A 71 -3.79 5.03 -0.01
CA VAL A 71 -2.68 4.08 0.17
C VAL A 71 -2.41 3.34 -1.13
N GLY A 72 -3.46 2.82 -1.78
CA GLY A 72 -3.37 2.19 -3.10
C GLY A 72 -2.69 3.09 -4.13
N LEU A 73 -3.08 4.36 -4.24
CA LEU A 73 -2.42 5.30 -5.16
C LEU A 73 -0.91 5.46 -4.86
N ALA A 74 -0.53 5.54 -3.59
CA ALA A 74 0.87 5.59 -3.20
C ALA A 74 1.63 4.29 -3.54
N LEU A 75 1.01 3.12 -3.32
CA LEU A 75 1.54 1.81 -3.74
C LEU A 75 1.79 1.76 -5.25
N GLY A 76 0.84 2.23 -6.05
CA GLY A 76 1.00 2.33 -7.50
C GLY A 76 2.12 3.28 -7.93
N ALA A 77 2.25 4.43 -7.28
CA ALA A 77 3.36 5.34 -7.54
C ALA A 77 4.72 4.70 -7.24
N MET A 78 4.83 3.91 -6.16
CA MET A 78 6.05 3.18 -5.84
C MET A 78 6.38 2.10 -6.87
N GLU A 79 5.38 1.39 -7.38
CA GLU A 79 5.56 0.44 -8.48
C GLU A 79 6.09 1.13 -9.75
N GLU A 80 5.55 2.31 -10.06
CA GLU A 80 5.98 3.12 -11.19
C GLU A 80 7.44 3.59 -11.04
N LEU A 81 7.82 4.02 -9.83
CA LEU A 81 9.19 4.38 -9.51
C LEU A 81 10.14 3.19 -9.66
N SER A 82 9.80 2.03 -9.10
CA SER A 82 10.62 0.82 -9.18
C SER A 82 10.90 0.43 -10.63
N ARG A 83 9.90 0.55 -11.50
CA ARG A 83 10.05 0.31 -12.94
C ARG A 83 10.99 1.31 -13.61
N ALA A 84 10.81 2.61 -13.31
CA ALA A 84 11.70 3.64 -13.85
C ALA A 84 13.15 3.42 -13.39
N VAL A 85 13.34 2.98 -12.14
CA VAL A 85 14.64 2.59 -11.59
C VAL A 85 15.21 1.37 -12.31
N ALA A 86 14.43 0.32 -12.53
CA ALA A 86 14.87 -0.88 -13.24
C ALA A 86 15.28 -0.60 -14.69
N GLU A 87 14.57 0.32 -15.36
CA GLU A 87 14.91 0.77 -16.71
C GLU A 87 16.19 1.62 -16.73
N LYS A 88 16.41 2.46 -15.70
CA LYS A 88 17.51 3.43 -15.67
C LYS A 88 18.82 2.88 -15.09
N PHE A 89 18.72 2.04 -14.07
CA PHE A 89 19.84 1.52 -13.28
C PHE A 89 19.83 -0.02 -13.20
N PRO A 90 19.78 -0.74 -14.34
CA PRO A 90 19.61 -2.19 -14.34
C PRO A 90 20.76 -2.93 -13.64
N GLU A 91 22.00 -2.45 -13.78
CA GLU A 91 23.19 -3.06 -13.15
C GLU A 91 23.21 -2.87 -11.64
N GLU A 92 22.95 -1.64 -11.16
CA GLU A 92 22.84 -1.36 -9.72
C GLU A 92 21.69 -2.15 -9.09
N LEU A 93 20.56 -2.27 -9.80
CA LEU A 93 19.42 -3.05 -9.34
C LEU A 93 19.73 -4.55 -9.27
N ALA A 94 20.43 -5.10 -10.27
CA ALA A 94 20.85 -6.50 -10.25
C ALA A 94 21.81 -6.79 -9.09
N ALA A 95 22.77 -5.91 -8.85
CA ALA A 95 23.68 -6.02 -7.71
C ALA A 95 22.94 -5.97 -6.38
N MET A 96 21.94 -5.09 -6.25
CA MET A 96 21.12 -4.98 -5.05
C MET A 96 20.23 -6.20 -4.84
N ARG A 97 19.59 -6.73 -5.88
CA ARG A 97 18.82 -7.99 -5.80
C ARG A 97 19.68 -9.16 -5.38
N ALA A 98 20.89 -9.29 -5.93
CA ALA A 98 21.83 -10.33 -5.52
C ALA A 98 22.21 -10.21 -4.03
N GLN A 99 22.36 -9.00 -3.50
CA GLN A 99 22.58 -8.80 -2.06
C GLN A 99 21.36 -9.20 -1.23
N ILE A 100 20.15 -8.83 -1.66
CA ILE A 100 18.90 -9.18 -1.00
C ILE A 100 18.69 -10.70 -0.95
N GLU A 101 18.99 -11.39 -2.05
CA GLU A 101 18.92 -12.85 -2.16
C GLU A 101 19.99 -13.53 -1.28
N ALA A 102 21.21 -12.99 -1.23
CA ALA A 102 22.28 -13.48 -0.37
C ALA A 102 21.92 -13.36 1.12
N ASP A 103 21.21 -12.30 1.50
CA ASP A 103 20.65 -12.10 2.84
C ASP A 103 19.36 -12.91 3.09
N GLY A 104 18.94 -13.75 2.14
CA GLY A 104 17.78 -14.63 2.23
C GLY A 104 16.43 -13.91 2.30
N GLY A 105 16.36 -12.62 1.96
CA GLY A 105 15.14 -11.81 2.11
C GLY A 105 14.68 -11.58 3.55
N GLN A 106 15.26 -12.28 4.53
CA GLN A 106 14.84 -12.30 5.93
C GLN A 106 14.92 -10.92 6.59
N SER A 107 15.89 -10.11 6.20
CA SER A 107 16.11 -8.79 6.80
C SER A 107 14.96 -7.78 6.61
N ILE A 108 14.13 -7.87 5.54
CA ILE A 108 12.89 -7.06 5.45
C ILE A 108 11.85 -7.60 6.44
N VAL A 109 11.64 -8.92 6.46
CA VAL A 109 10.65 -9.55 7.34
C VAL A 109 11.02 -9.34 8.80
N GLU A 110 12.28 -9.46 9.18
CA GLU A 110 12.78 -9.18 10.53
C GLU A 110 12.61 -7.71 10.95
N GLN A 111 12.79 -6.77 10.01
CA GLN A 111 12.51 -5.35 10.25
C GLN A 111 11.01 -5.09 10.42
N LEU A 112 10.17 -5.68 9.57
CA LEU A 112 8.72 -5.53 9.64
C LEU A 112 8.10 -6.25 10.85
N THR A 113 8.70 -7.35 11.30
CA THR A 113 8.29 -8.10 12.50
C THR A 113 8.89 -7.55 13.80
N GLY A 114 9.66 -6.46 13.73
CA GLY A 114 10.21 -5.77 14.90
C GLY A 114 11.29 -6.56 15.66
N ARG A 115 11.82 -7.65 15.09
CA ARG A 115 12.89 -8.46 15.69
C ARG A 115 14.27 -7.80 15.61
N GLY A 116 14.42 -6.74 14.80
CA GLY A 116 15.64 -5.94 14.66
C GLY A 116 15.84 -4.87 15.75
N GLY A 117 16.07 -5.27 17.00
CA GLY A 117 16.39 -4.31 18.08
C GLY A 117 17.88 -3.90 18.10
N ARG A 118 18.22 -2.63 17.80
CA ARG A 118 19.35 -1.85 18.40
C ARG A 118 19.60 -0.44 17.81
N ALA A 119 19.83 0.54 18.70
CA ALA A 119 20.50 1.86 18.60
C ALA A 119 20.01 2.93 17.58
N ALA A 120 19.75 4.15 18.09
CA ALA A 120 19.20 5.32 17.39
C ALA A 120 20.21 6.16 16.57
N ALA A 121 21.52 5.89 16.67
CA ALA A 121 22.56 6.71 16.03
C ALA A 121 22.64 6.56 14.49
N ASP A 122 22.05 5.53 13.91
CA ASP A 122 22.11 5.19 12.46
C ASP A 122 20.75 5.27 11.74
N ALA A 123 19.77 5.98 12.33
CA ALA A 123 18.40 5.98 11.80
C ALA A 123 18.29 6.48 10.34
N GLY A 124 19.07 7.49 9.96
CA GLY A 124 19.07 8.06 8.61
C GLY A 124 19.68 7.13 7.57
N GLU A 125 20.81 6.48 7.87
CA GLU A 125 21.43 5.52 6.95
C GLU A 125 20.57 4.27 6.79
N ARG A 126 19.99 3.76 7.88
CA ARG A 126 19.06 2.62 7.83
C ARG A 126 17.82 2.92 7.02
N PHE A 127 17.24 4.12 7.19
CA PHE A 127 16.10 4.53 6.39
C PHE A 127 16.49 4.65 4.92
N ARG A 128 17.68 5.17 4.61
CA ARG A 128 18.20 5.24 3.24
C ARG A 128 18.35 3.85 2.62
N GLU A 129 18.96 2.91 3.32
CA GLU A 129 19.16 1.53 2.84
C GLU A 129 17.82 0.78 2.68
N LEU A 130 16.90 0.97 3.64
CA LEU A 130 15.54 0.45 3.52
C LEU A 130 14.80 1.05 2.33
N ALA A 131 14.89 2.36 2.13
CA ALA A 131 14.26 3.05 1.01
C ALA A 131 14.82 2.55 -0.33
N LYS A 132 16.15 2.43 -0.46
CA LYS A 132 16.80 1.84 -1.65
C LYS A 132 16.23 0.46 -1.96
N ARG A 133 16.14 -0.40 -0.96
CA ARG A 133 15.63 -1.76 -1.10
C ARG A 133 14.15 -1.80 -1.47
N ILE A 134 13.31 -0.99 -0.82
CA ILE A 134 11.89 -0.87 -1.14
C ILE A 134 11.71 -0.33 -2.56
N PHE A 135 12.51 0.64 -3.01
CA PHE A 135 12.37 1.17 -4.37
C PHE A 135 12.92 0.22 -5.43
N ALA A 136 13.98 -0.53 -5.11
CA ALA A 136 14.52 -1.56 -5.98
C ALA A 136 13.46 -2.62 -6.30
N ASP A 137 12.75 -3.10 -5.28
CA ASP A 137 11.75 -4.14 -5.46
C ASP A 137 10.64 -4.08 -4.39
N PRO A 138 9.66 -3.17 -4.52
CA PRO A 138 8.67 -2.90 -3.47
C PRO A 138 7.77 -4.11 -3.21
N TYR A 139 7.63 -4.98 -4.19
CA TYR A 139 6.75 -6.15 -4.14
C TYR A 139 7.46 -7.47 -4.47
N GLY A 140 8.77 -7.45 -4.71
CA GLY A 140 9.53 -8.65 -5.09
C GLY A 140 9.46 -9.75 -4.04
N TRP A 141 9.33 -9.37 -2.77
CA TRP A 141 9.10 -10.36 -1.72
C TRP A 141 7.82 -11.18 -1.95
N LEU A 142 6.73 -10.53 -2.38
CA LEU A 142 5.43 -11.19 -2.58
C LEU A 142 5.49 -12.20 -3.75
N SER A 143 6.11 -11.82 -4.86
CA SER A 143 6.24 -12.70 -6.03
C SER A 143 7.25 -13.82 -5.81
N GLN A 144 8.37 -13.54 -5.15
CA GLN A 144 9.42 -14.53 -4.89
C GLN A 144 9.05 -15.58 -3.84
N HIS A 145 8.11 -15.26 -2.95
CA HIS A 145 7.76 -16.11 -1.81
C HIS A 145 6.29 -16.58 -1.85
N ARG A 146 5.65 -16.55 -3.02
CA ARG A 146 4.27 -17.04 -3.20
C ARG A 146 4.09 -18.50 -2.80
N ASP A 147 5.13 -19.31 -2.92
CA ASP A 147 5.16 -20.72 -2.51
C ASP A 147 5.23 -20.90 -0.99
N LYS A 148 5.73 -19.88 -0.27
CA LYS A 148 5.83 -19.88 1.19
C LYS A 148 4.62 -19.25 1.88
N LEU A 149 3.81 -18.51 1.14
CA LEU A 149 2.57 -17.92 1.64
C LEU A 149 1.47 -18.97 1.66
N ASP A 150 0.87 -19.15 2.83
CA ASP A 150 -0.23 -20.09 3.03
C ASP A 150 -1.27 -19.51 3.98
N VAL A 151 -2.41 -20.19 4.10
CA VAL A 151 -3.45 -19.87 5.07
C VAL A 151 -3.66 -21.02 6.03
N ILE A 152 -3.90 -20.71 7.29
CA ILE A 152 -4.29 -21.68 8.32
C ILE A 152 -5.69 -21.38 8.81
N TYR A 153 -6.51 -22.42 8.89
CA TYR A 153 -7.84 -22.33 9.46
C TYR A 153 -7.76 -21.85 10.92
N VAL A 154 -8.49 -20.79 11.24
CA VAL A 154 -8.65 -20.28 12.61
C VAL A 154 -10.08 -20.54 13.09
N ALA A 155 -11.07 -20.17 12.28
CA ALA A 155 -12.48 -20.43 12.49
C ALA A 155 -13.24 -20.47 11.16
N ASP A 156 -14.54 -20.77 11.20
CA ASP A 156 -15.38 -20.92 9.99
C ASP A 156 -15.37 -19.68 9.08
N ASP A 157 -15.24 -18.49 9.66
CA ASP A 157 -15.23 -17.21 8.96
C ASP A 157 -13.83 -16.58 8.87
N SER A 158 -12.77 -17.24 9.35
CA SER A 158 -11.44 -16.62 9.45
C SER A 158 -10.26 -17.58 9.31
N TYR A 159 -9.22 -17.10 8.63
CA TYR A 159 -7.97 -17.79 8.41
C TYR A 159 -6.80 -16.89 8.80
N GLY A 160 -5.75 -17.47 9.35
CA GLY A 160 -4.48 -16.78 9.58
C GLY A 160 -3.59 -16.88 8.35
N VAL A 161 -2.83 -15.84 8.04
CA VAL A 161 -1.82 -15.86 6.99
C VAL A 161 -0.51 -16.39 7.56
N MET A 162 0.07 -17.36 6.87
CA MET A 162 1.35 -17.97 7.18
C MET A 162 2.41 -17.61 6.16
N TYR A 163 3.66 -17.60 6.62
CA TYR A 163 4.85 -17.55 5.82
C TYR A 163 5.80 -18.64 6.29
N ASP A 164 6.13 -19.57 5.39
CA ASP A 164 7.10 -20.66 5.62
C ASP A 164 6.80 -21.48 6.89
N GLY A 165 5.52 -21.82 7.10
CA GLY A 165 5.09 -22.57 8.27
C GLY A 165 4.92 -21.73 9.55
N GLU A 166 5.22 -20.43 9.53
CA GLU A 166 5.06 -19.52 10.67
C GLU A 166 3.92 -18.51 10.44
N VAL A 167 3.20 -18.15 11.51
CA VAL A 167 2.17 -17.11 11.45
C VAL A 167 2.82 -15.74 11.21
N LEU A 168 2.39 -15.01 10.18
CA LEU A 168 2.84 -13.65 9.93
C LEU A 168 2.29 -12.68 10.98
N LEU A 169 3.11 -11.72 11.45
CA LEU A 169 2.73 -10.70 12.45
C LEU A 169 2.28 -11.28 13.80
N GLN A 170 3.14 -12.12 14.39
CA GLN A 170 2.95 -12.62 15.75
C GLN A 170 2.84 -11.50 16.81
N PRO A 171 2.10 -11.70 17.91
CA PRO A 171 1.42 -12.94 18.32
C PRO A 171 0.02 -13.16 17.72
N TRP A 172 -0.61 -12.14 17.14
CA TRP A 172 -2.03 -12.19 16.77
C TRP A 172 -2.31 -12.68 15.35
N GLY A 173 -1.33 -12.60 14.45
CA GLY A 173 -1.51 -13.01 13.08
C GLY A 173 -2.11 -11.93 12.19
N LEU A 174 -1.73 -11.92 10.91
CA LEU A 174 -2.54 -11.30 9.86
C LEU A 174 -3.71 -12.24 9.55
N LEU A 175 -4.94 -11.73 9.55
CA LEU A 175 -6.14 -12.54 9.34
C LEU A 175 -6.78 -12.23 7.99
N ILE A 176 -7.36 -13.25 7.38
CA ILE A 176 -8.31 -13.14 6.27
C ILE A 176 -9.68 -13.54 6.82
N GLN A 177 -10.68 -12.66 6.72
CA GLN A 177 -12.02 -12.89 7.26
C GLN A 177 -13.08 -12.78 6.17
N GLN A 178 -14.10 -13.64 6.25
CA GLN A 178 -15.27 -13.59 5.39
C GLN A 178 -16.16 -12.40 5.76
N LYS A 179 -16.61 -11.68 4.74
CA LYS A 179 -17.60 -10.60 4.80
C LYS A 179 -18.72 -10.89 3.80
N GLU A 180 -19.75 -10.05 3.80
CA GLU A 180 -20.95 -10.25 2.98
C GLU A 180 -20.67 -10.47 1.49
N ASP A 181 -19.60 -9.84 0.97
CA ASP A 181 -19.26 -9.82 -0.46
C ASP A 181 -17.92 -10.51 -0.79
N GLY A 182 -17.31 -11.24 0.15
CA GLY A 182 -16.09 -12.03 -0.09
C GLY A 182 -15.13 -12.08 1.09
N TRP A 183 -13.94 -12.62 0.84
CA TRP A 183 -12.84 -12.70 1.81
C TRP A 183 -11.92 -11.49 1.73
N TYR A 184 -11.47 -11.01 2.89
CA TYR A 184 -10.64 -9.81 2.99
C TYR A 184 -9.52 -9.97 4.01
N LEU A 185 -8.38 -9.34 3.72
CA LEU A 185 -7.34 -9.09 4.72
C LEU A 185 -7.86 -8.11 5.77
N MET A 186 -7.77 -8.50 7.02
CA MET A 186 -8.18 -7.70 8.17
C MET A 186 -6.97 -6.97 8.73
N LEU A 187 -7.05 -5.64 8.77
CA LEU A 187 -6.09 -4.87 9.56
C LEU A 187 -6.35 -5.15 11.05
N PRO A 188 -5.30 -5.25 11.87
CA PRO A 188 -5.42 -5.56 13.29
C PRO A 188 -5.88 -4.33 14.10
N THR A 189 -6.99 -3.69 13.71
CA THR A 189 -7.56 -2.47 14.30
C THR A 189 -8.04 -2.66 15.74
N ASN A 190 -8.41 -3.90 16.10
CA ASN A 190 -9.01 -4.23 17.39
C ASN A 190 -8.01 -4.70 18.45
N LEU A 191 -6.70 -4.68 18.18
CA LEU A 191 -5.71 -5.06 19.18
C LEU A 191 -5.56 -4.00 20.29
N PRO A 192 -5.25 -4.42 21.54
CA PRO A 192 -4.82 -3.49 22.57
C PRO A 192 -3.64 -2.65 22.07
N GLY A 193 -3.84 -1.33 22.00
CA GLY A 193 -2.82 -0.40 21.50
C GLY A 193 -2.88 -0.10 20.00
N ALA A 194 -3.49 -0.93 19.15
CA ALA A 194 -3.58 -0.63 17.71
C ALA A 194 -4.47 0.59 17.42
N ARG A 195 -5.56 0.74 18.17
CA ARG A 195 -6.39 1.95 18.16
C ARG A 195 -5.64 3.22 18.53
N GLN A 196 -4.47 3.11 19.16
CA GLN A 196 -3.66 4.29 19.46
C GLN A 196 -2.85 4.77 18.26
N ILE A 197 -2.72 3.96 17.20
CA ILE A 197 -1.87 4.20 16.02
C ILE A 197 -2.71 4.45 14.77
N LEU A 198 -3.87 3.82 14.67
CA LEU A 198 -4.77 3.96 13.53
C LEU A 198 -5.73 5.14 13.73
N PRO A 199 -6.11 5.83 12.64
CA PRO A 199 -7.09 6.91 12.70
C PRO A 199 -8.44 6.39 13.19
N ASP A 200 -9.04 7.11 14.14
CA ASP A 200 -10.37 6.80 14.67
C ASP A 200 -11.42 7.88 14.38
N THR A 201 -11.00 9.11 14.10
CA THR A 201 -11.88 10.23 13.72
C THR A 201 -11.73 10.64 12.26
N GLU A 202 -12.75 11.32 11.72
CA GLU A 202 -12.75 11.85 10.36
C GLU A 202 -11.54 12.76 10.09
N ASP A 203 -11.21 13.66 11.02
CA ASP A 203 -10.05 14.55 10.93
C ASP A 203 -8.73 13.76 10.86
N GLU A 204 -8.62 12.69 11.64
CA GLU A 204 -7.45 11.80 11.58
C GLU A 204 -7.37 11.08 10.23
N TYR A 205 -8.48 10.54 9.70
CA TYR A 205 -8.50 9.94 8.36
C TYR A 205 -8.09 10.95 7.29
N MET A 206 -8.52 12.21 7.37
CA MET A 206 -8.11 13.27 6.45
C MET A 206 -6.63 13.59 6.56
N LEU A 207 -6.09 13.65 7.79
CA LEU A 207 -4.66 13.88 8.03
C LEU A 207 -3.81 12.77 7.42
N TRP A 208 -4.16 11.52 7.68
CA TRP A 208 -3.49 10.35 7.11
C TRP A 208 -3.63 10.30 5.59
N GLY A 209 -4.81 10.58 5.04
CA GLY A 209 -5.01 10.67 3.59
C GLY A 209 -4.11 11.72 2.96
N SER A 210 -3.97 12.89 3.60
CA SER A 210 -3.09 13.97 3.14
C SER A 210 -1.60 13.58 3.19
N LEU A 211 -1.19 12.80 4.20
CA LEU A 211 0.15 12.23 4.28
C LEU A 211 0.41 11.29 3.10
N PHE A 212 -0.47 10.32 2.85
CA PHE A 212 -0.31 9.37 1.74
C PHE A 212 -0.38 10.04 0.37
N LYS A 213 -1.17 11.10 0.23
CA LYS A 213 -1.16 11.93 -0.99
C LYS A 213 0.15 12.67 -1.18
N THR A 214 0.73 13.22 -0.11
CA THR A 214 2.07 13.83 -0.15
C THR A 214 3.13 12.80 -0.52
N LEU A 215 3.05 11.60 0.06
CA LEU A 215 3.93 10.49 -0.28
C LEU A 215 3.79 10.10 -1.76
N GLU A 216 2.58 9.89 -2.25
CA GLU A 216 2.30 9.61 -3.67
C GLU A 216 2.94 10.65 -4.58
N ASN A 217 2.68 11.94 -4.33
CA ASN A 217 3.22 13.03 -5.13
C ASN A 217 4.76 13.06 -5.11
N GLY A 218 5.38 12.87 -3.94
CA GLY A 218 6.83 12.83 -3.83
C GLY A 218 7.44 11.65 -4.58
N VAL A 219 6.80 10.47 -4.53
CA VAL A 219 7.24 9.28 -5.29
C VAL A 219 7.10 9.51 -6.81
N ARG A 220 6.01 10.15 -7.26
CA ARG A 220 5.83 10.51 -8.67
C ARG A 220 6.87 11.53 -9.14
N ASP A 221 7.20 12.51 -8.32
CA ASP A 221 8.25 13.49 -8.64
C ASP A 221 9.62 12.80 -8.75
N MET A 222 9.96 11.90 -7.81
CA MET A 222 11.17 11.06 -7.91
C MET A 222 11.18 10.19 -9.17
N THR A 223 10.03 9.64 -9.56
CA THR A 223 9.90 8.89 -10.82
C THR A 223 10.25 9.79 -12.01
N GLY A 224 9.77 11.03 -12.00
CA GLY A 224 10.14 12.05 -12.97
C GLY A 224 11.63 12.41 -12.94
N ASP A 225 12.25 12.50 -11.75
CA ASP A 225 13.70 12.71 -11.60
C ASP A 225 14.53 11.60 -12.24
N VAL A 226 14.17 10.34 -12.00
CA VAL A 226 14.85 9.17 -12.55
C VAL A 226 14.72 9.12 -14.08
N ARG A 227 13.49 9.24 -14.59
CA ARG A 227 13.24 9.25 -16.05
C ARG A 227 13.93 10.41 -16.74
N GLY A 228 13.91 11.59 -16.11
CA GLY A 228 14.55 12.80 -16.62
C GLY A 228 16.08 12.81 -16.49
N GLY A 229 16.69 11.81 -15.83
CA GLY A 229 18.13 11.76 -15.58
C GLY A 229 18.65 12.79 -14.57
N ARG A 230 17.75 13.41 -13.79
CA ARG A 230 18.11 14.29 -12.65
C ARG A 230 18.71 13.48 -11.50
N THR A 231 18.23 12.24 -11.35
CA THR A 231 18.86 11.22 -10.51
C THR A 231 19.78 10.36 -11.38
N THR A 232 21.05 10.22 -10.97
CA THR A 232 22.08 9.51 -11.74
C THR A 232 22.55 8.21 -11.09
N SER A 233 22.09 7.91 -9.87
CA SER A 233 22.41 6.66 -9.15
C SER A 233 21.33 6.31 -8.11
N MET A 234 21.31 5.06 -7.66
CA MET A 234 20.46 4.61 -6.55
C MET A 234 20.80 5.32 -5.23
N ASN A 235 22.05 5.76 -5.05
CA ASN A 235 22.44 6.49 -3.85
C ASN A 235 21.80 7.88 -3.78
N GLN A 236 21.80 8.60 -4.91
CA GLN A 236 21.12 9.89 -5.02
C GLN A 236 19.60 9.73 -4.90
N LEU A 237 19.03 8.63 -5.41
CA LEU A 237 17.62 8.31 -5.21
C LEU A 237 17.27 8.16 -3.72
N GLY A 238 18.06 7.36 -2.98
CA GLY A 238 17.88 7.17 -1.54
C GLY A 238 18.02 8.46 -0.73
N GLN A 239 18.99 9.32 -1.10
CA GLN A 239 19.14 10.64 -0.50
C GLN A 239 17.91 11.52 -0.76
N SER A 240 17.44 11.56 -2.02
CA SER A 240 16.26 12.33 -2.40
C SER A 240 15.02 11.87 -1.63
N ALA A 241 14.85 10.57 -1.42
CA ALA A 241 13.77 10.04 -0.57
C ALA A 241 13.85 10.53 0.87
N VAL A 242 15.03 10.50 1.49
CA VAL A 242 15.20 11.01 2.87
C VAL A 242 14.79 12.49 2.93
N GLU A 243 15.29 13.30 1.99
CA GLU A 243 15.00 14.74 1.93
C GLU A 243 13.51 15.03 1.72
N LYS A 244 12.86 14.28 0.82
CA LYS A 244 11.46 14.50 0.44
C LYS A 244 10.44 13.93 1.43
N PHE A 245 10.77 12.86 2.15
CA PHE A 245 9.80 12.15 2.98
C PHE A 245 10.01 12.27 4.49
N ALA A 246 11.24 12.41 4.97
CA ALA A 246 11.50 12.39 6.41
C ALA A 246 10.84 13.59 7.12
N ILE A 247 10.97 14.80 6.56
CA ILE A 247 10.42 16.02 7.18
C ILE A 247 8.88 16.00 7.19
N PRO A 248 8.17 15.74 6.07
CA PRO A 248 6.71 15.62 6.08
C PRO A 248 6.20 14.54 7.03
N ALA A 249 6.85 13.37 7.08
CA ALA A 249 6.46 12.30 7.99
C ALA A 249 6.56 12.74 9.45
N VAL A 250 7.67 13.38 9.85
CA VAL A 250 7.85 13.91 11.21
C VAL A 250 6.79 14.96 11.54
N MET A 251 6.49 15.88 10.62
CA MET A 251 5.48 16.91 10.85
C MET A 251 4.09 16.31 11.04
N VAL A 252 3.70 15.32 10.24
CA VAL A 252 2.39 14.66 10.38
C VAL A 252 2.32 13.87 11.69
N MET A 253 3.36 13.13 12.05
CA MET A 253 3.41 12.40 13.32
C MET A 253 3.33 13.36 14.52
N TYR A 254 4.00 14.51 14.44
CA TYR A 254 3.91 15.56 15.45
C TYR A 254 2.49 16.17 15.53
N ALA A 255 1.90 16.53 14.39
CA ALA A 255 0.55 17.09 14.33
C ALA A 255 -0.50 16.12 14.89
N TRP A 256 -0.39 14.85 14.53
CA TRP A 256 -1.25 13.78 15.05
C TRP A 256 -1.07 13.59 16.56
N GLY A 257 0.17 13.55 17.05
CA GLY A 257 0.46 13.51 18.49
C GLY A 257 -0.19 14.67 19.25
N LYS A 258 -0.09 15.89 18.72
CA LYS A 258 -0.73 17.08 19.29
C LYS A 258 -2.26 17.02 19.26
N HIS A 259 -2.85 16.52 18.17
CA HIS A 259 -4.30 16.35 18.06
C HIS A 259 -4.81 15.38 19.14
N ARG A 260 -4.11 14.26 19.35
CA ARG A 260 -4.48 13.28 20.38
C ARG A 260 -4.34 13.80 21.80
N GLU A 261 -3.28 14.56 22.09
CA GLU A 261 -3.11 15.23 23.39
C GLU A 261 -4.31 16.15 23.69
N ALA A 262 -4.73 16.95 22.72
CA ALA A 262 -5.87 17.87 22.86
C ALA A 262 -7.20 17.13 23.09
N MET A 263 -7.44 16.03 22.36
CA MET A 263 -8.62 15.18 22.56
C MET A 263 -8.64 14.52 23.93
N GLN A 264 -7.48 14.05 24.43
CA GLN A 264 -7.38 13.44 25.74
C GLN A 264 -7.60 14.47 26.86
N GLU A 265 -7.10 15.69 26.70
CA GLU A 265 -7.32 16.78 27.66
C GLU A 265 -8.80 17.21 27.69
N ALA A 266 -9.43 17.34 26.52
CA ALA A 266 -10.86 17.64 26.43
C ALA A 266 -11.72 16.56 27.11
N ALA A 267 -11.39 15.28 26.92
CA ALA A 267 -12.09 14.17 27.56
C ALA A 267 -11.91 14.15 29.09
N ARG A 268 -10.73 14.52 29.61
CA ARG A 268 -10.50 14.64 31.06
C ARG A 268 -11.26 15.80 31.69
N ASN A 269 -11.46 16.88 30.95
CA ASN A 269 -12.06 18.11 31.44
C ASN A 269 -13.59 18.16 31.26
N GLN A 270 -14.22 17.14 30.65
CA GLN A 270 -15.68 17.05 30.59
C GLN A 270 -16.24 16.66 31.97
N PRO A 271 -17.09 17.51 32.60
CA PRO A 271 -17.71 17.18 33.88
C PRO A 271 -18.63 15.96 33.69
N VAL A 272 -18.51 14.97 34.57
CA VAL A 272 -19.41 13.81 34.62
C VAL A 272 -20.83 14.33 34.80
N GLN A 273 -21.62 14.38 33.72
CA GLN A 273 -23.05 14.62 33.83
C GLN A 273 -23.66 13.40 34.51
N THR A 274 -23.87 13.48 35.82
CA THR A 274 -24.67 12.51 36.56
C THR A 274 -26.08 12.55 36.00
N GLN A 275 -26.44 11.57 35.17
CA GLN A 275 -27.82 11.36 34.79
C GLN A 275 -28.64 11.12 36.07
N PRO A 276 -29.75 11.83 36.30
CA PRO A 276 -30.63 11.52 37.41
C PRO A 276 -31.20 10.11 37.21
N VAL A 277 -30.95 9.23 38.18
CA VAL A 277 -31.55 7.89 38.23
C VAL A 277 -33.07 8.06 38.37
N PRO A 278 -33.90 7.37 37.56
CA PRO A 278 -35.35 7.47 37.64
C PRO A 278 -35.92 6.92 38.96
#